data_AF-A0A974S952-F1
#
_entry.id   AF-A0A974S952-F1
#
_cell.length_a   1.000
_cell.length_b   1.000
_cell.length_c   1.000
_cell.angle_alpha   90.00
_cell.angle_beta   90.00
_cell.angle_gamma   90.00
#
_symmetry.space_group_name_H-M   'P 1'
#
loop_
_entity.id
_entity.type
_entity.pdbx_description
1 polymer ?
#
loop_
_entity_poly.entity_id
_entity_poly.type
_entity_poly.pdbx_seq_one_letter_code
_entity_poly.pdbx_strand_id
1 'polypeptide(L)'
;MSEADLAQGLASFEGIRRRLDRLTKTSKVPLIEGFGSSYEKARSAIDALQLHYPERPLIVVFEPHTFSWRSKDALAWYDTVFAGCPVCC
;
A
#
# COMPACT_ATOMS: atom_id res chain seq x y z
N MET A 1 -26.98 -16.79 -6.74
CA MET A 1 -26.24 -16.01 -5.73
C MET A 1 -27.25 -15.20 -4.97
N SER A 2 -27.43 -15.54 -3.70
CA SER A 2 -28.21 -14.77 -2.73
C SER A 2 -27.31 -13.75 -2.03
N GLU A 3 -27.92 -12.81 -1.31
CA GLU A 3 -27.20 -11.85 -0.45
C GLU A 3 -26.35 -12.57 0.62
N ALA A 4 -26.87 -13.69 1.15
CA ALA A 4 -26.15 -14.53 2.11
C ALA A 4 -24.88 -15.15 1.50
N ASP A 5 -24.94 -15.60 0.25
CA ASP A 5 -23.77 -16.15 -0.46
C ASP A 5 -22.68 -15.08 -0.64
N LEU A 6 -23.07 -13.83 -0.91
CA LEU A 6 -22.14 -12.71 -1.06
C LEU A 6 -21.48 -12.34 0.28
N ALA A 7 -22.26 -12.24 1.35
CA ALA A 7 -21.75 -11.93 2.68
C ALA A 7 -20.76 -12.99 3.17
N GLN A 8 -21.05 -14.28 2.94
CA GLN A 8 -20.16 -15.37 3.30
C GLN A 8 -18.86 -15.34 2.47
N GLY A 9 -18.96 -15.09 1.16
CA GLY A 9 -17.79 -14.97 0.29
C GLY A 9 -16.87 -13.80 0.68
N LEU A 10 -17.44 -12.66 1.08
CA LEU A 10 -16.69 -11.50 1.59
C LEU A 10 -15.98 -11.82 2.90
N ALA A 11 -16.65 -12.50 3.83
CA ALA A 11 -16.08 -12.85 5.13
C ALA A 11 -14.92 -13.86 5.02
N SER A 12 -14.97 -14.79 4.05
CA SER A 12 -13.91 -15.77 3.82
C SER A 12 -12.78 -15.26 2.91
N PHE A 13 -12.83 -14.00 2.48
CA PHE A 13 -11.85 -13.46 1.54
C PHE A 13 -10.52 -13.18 2.23
N GLU A 14 -9.51 -14.02 1.96
CA GLU A 14 -8.16 -13.89 2.54
C GLU A 14 -7.30 -12.79 1.90
N GLY A 15 -7.85 -12.06 0.93
CA GLY A 15 -7.14 -11.02 0.18
C GLY A 15 -6.65 -11.47 -1.20
N ILE A 16 -5.93 -10.57 -1.86
CA ILE A 16 -5.32 -10.83 -3.17
C ILE A 16 -3.81 -10.89 -2.96
N ARG A 17 -3.17 -11.98 -3.42
CA ARG A 17 -1.70 -12.09 -3.41
C ARG A 17 -1.05 -10.82 -3.98
N ARG A 18 0.02 -10.37 -3.35
CA ARG A 18 0.80 -9.16 -3.68
C ARG A 18 0.05 -7.85 -3.45
N ARG A 19 -0.85 -7.81 -2.48
CA ARG A 19 -1.51 -6.58 -2.02
C ARG A 19 -1.39 -6.43 -0.51
N LEU A 20 -0.31 -5.77 -0.07
CA LEU A 20 0.08 -5.66 1.34
C LEU A 20 0.54 -6.99 1.94
N ASP A 21 1.22 -7.80 1.14
CA ASP A 21 1.74 -9.09 1.61
C ASP A 21 2.88 -8.86 2.60
N ARG A 22 2.73 -9.41 3.81
CA ARG A 22 3.82 -9.45 4.78
C ARG A 22 4.86 -10.48 4.36
N LEU A 23 5.97 -10.00 3.79
CA LEU A 23 7.06 -10.82 3.31
C LEU A 23 7.85 -11.48 4.44
N THR A 24 7.96 -10.80 5.59
CA THR A 24 8.68 -11.34 6.75
C THR A 24 7.75 -11.99 7.77
N LYS A 25 7.91 -13.30 8.03
CA LYS A 25 7.12 -14.01 9.05
C LYS A 25 7.73 -13.91 10.46
N THR A 26 9.06 -13.89 10.57
CA THR A 26 9.79 -13.97 11.86
C THR A 26 10.55 -12.69 12.23
N SER A 27 10.67 -11.74 11.31
CA SER A 27 11.36 -10.46 11.57
C SER A 27 10.57 -9.60 12.56
N LYS A 28 11.30 -8.87 13.41
CA LYS A 28 10.75 -7.82 14.29
C LYS A 28 10.24 -6.61 13.49
N VAL A 29 10.82 -6.40 12.31
CA VAL A 29 10.44 -5.35 11.35
C VAL A 29 9.62 -6.00 10.23
N PRO A 30 8.29 -5.76 10.17
CA PRO A 30 7.45 -6.26 9.09
C PRO A 30 7.84 -5.59 7.77
N LEU A 31 8.21 -6.39 6.78
CA LEU A 31 8.30 -5.94 5.39
C LEU A 31 6.98 -6.24 4.68
N ILE A 32 6.39 -5.22 4.07
CA ILE A 32 5.10 -5.31 3.37
C ILE A 32 5.33 -4.95 1.89
N GLU A 33 4.92 -5.82 0.96
CA GLU A 33 4.93 -5.52 -0.48
C GLU A 33 3.68 -4.70 -0.86
N GLY A 34 3.89 -3.47 -1.34
CA GLY A 34 2.82 -2.62 -1.87
C GLY A 34 2.35 -3.06 -3.27
N PHE A 35 1.15 -2.65 -3.69
CA PHE A 35 0.52 -3.13 -4.93
C PHE A 35 0.61 -2.15 -6.12
N GLY A 36 1.73 -1.45 -6.22
CA GLY A 36 2.08 -0.60 -7.36
C GLY A 36 2.25 0.87 -7.02
N SER A 37 2.82 1.60 -7.98
CA SER A 37 3.41 2.93 -7.78
C SER A 37 2.62 4.08 -8.43
N SER A 38 1.34 3.87 -8.77
CA SER A 38 0.47 4.98 -9.14
C SER A 38 0.04 5.74 -7.89
N TYR A 39 -0.22 7.05 -8.00
CA TYR A 39 -0.55 7.92 -6.87
C TYR A 39 -1.59 7.32 -5.90
N GLU A 40 -2.79 6.98 -6.39
CA GLU A 40 -3.86 6.44 -5.54
C GLU A 40 -3.51 5.13 -4.86
N LYS A 41 -2.70 4.29 -5.50
CA LYS A 41 -2.31 2.99 -4.92
C LYS A 41 -1.31 3.18 -3.78
N ALA A 42 -0.33 4.05 -3.98
CA ALA A 42 0.67 4.36 -2.97
C ALA A 42 0.03 5.06 -1.76
N ARG A 43 -0.80 6.08 -2.00
CA ARG A 43 -1.57 6.77 -0.95
C ARG A 43 -2.43 5.80 -0.15
N SER A 44 -3.25 4.98 -0.82
CA SER A 44 -4.12 4.00 -0.15
C SER A 44 -3.34 2.96 0.64
N ALA A 45 -2.16 2.55 0.15
CA ALA A 45 -1.30 1.61 0.88
C ALA A 45 -0.70 2.25 2.15
N ILE A 46 -0.28 3.51 2.08
CA ILE A 46 0.23 4.26 3.24
C ILE A 46 -0.87 4.44 4.29
N ASP A 47 -2.06 4.89 3.87
CA ASP A 47 -3.22 5.06 4.75
C ASP A 47 -3.58 3.74 5.46
N ALA A 48 -3.61 2.63 4.72
CA ALA A 48 -3.87 1.31 5.28
C ALA A 48 -2.79 0.88 6.29
N LEU A 49 -1.50 1.09 5.97
CA LEU A 49 -0.40 0.71 6.85
C LEU A 49 -0.36 1.53 8.14
N GLN A 50 -0.69 2.81 8.08
CA GLN A 50 -0.84 3.65 9.27
C GLN A 50 -2.01 3.18 10.15
N LEU A 51 -3.13 2.77 9.55
CA LEU A 51 -4.27 2.23 10.29
C LEU A 51 -3.92 0.90 10.97
N HIS A 52 -3.17 0.02 10.30
CA HIS A 52 -2.78 -1.28 10.84
C HIS A 52 -1.63 -1.21 11.86
N TYR A 53 -0.76 -0.21 11.76
CA TYR A 53 0.43 -0.05 12.60
C TYR A 53 0.60 1.39 13.11
N PRO A 54 -0.37 1.93 13.88
CA PRO A 54 -0.42 3.36 14.23
C PRO A 54 0.77 3.83 15.07
N GLU A 55 1.38 2.95 15.85
CA GLU A 55 2.50 3.27 16.75
C GLU A 55 3.88 3.00 16.12
N ARG A 56 3.94 2.51 14.87
CA ARG A 56 5.20 2.16 14.21
C ARG A 56 5.58 3.22 13.18
N PRO A 57 6.84 3.70 13.18
CA PRO A 57 7.30 4.57 12.10
C PRO A 57 7.28 3.79 10.79
N LEU A 58 6.66 4.39 9.77
CA LEU A 58 6.59 3.82 8.43
C LEU A 58 7.80 4.27 7.60
N ILE A 59 8.43 3.32 6.93
CA ILE A 59 9.49 3.55 5.94
C ILE A 59 8.99 3.03 4.62
N VAL A 60 8.96 3.89 3.60
CA VAL A 60 8.54 3.53 2.24
C VAL A 60 9.76 3.52 1.33
N VAL A 61 9.97 2.40 0.64
CA VAL A 61 10.89 2.29 -0.49
C VAL A 61 10.06 2.31 -1.75
N PHE A 62 10.21 3.34 -2.57
CA PHE A 62 9.30 3.59 -3.69
C PHE A 62 10.02 3.55 -5.03
N GLU A 63 9.62 2.60 -5.89
CA GLU A 63 10.06 2.54 -7.28
C GLU A 63 8.99 3.17 -8.18
N PRO A 64 9.21 4.37 -8.77
CA PRO A 64 8.25 5.00 -9.64
C PRO A 64 8.07 4.22 -10.94
N HIS A 65 6.82 4.08 -11.39
CA HIS A 65 6.57 3.50 -12.71
C HIS A 65 7.17 4.43 -13.78
N THR A 66 7.80 3.85 -14.79
CA THR A 66 8.49 4.58 -15.87
C THR A 66 7.61 5.60 -16.60
N PHE A 67 6.29 5.40 -16.60
CA PHE A 67 5.31 6.31 -17.20
C PHE A 67 4.99 7.52 -16.31
N SER A 68 4.77 7.32 -15.01
CA SER A 68 4.49 8.42 -14.08
C SER A 68 5.73 9.29 -13.88
N TRP A 69 6.93 8.70 -13.84
CA TRP A 69 8.17 9.44 -13.68
C TRP A 69 8.47 10.40 -14.85
N ARG A 70 8.10 10.01 -16.07
CA ARG A 70 8.36 10.79 -17.30
C ARG A 70 7.24 11.76 -17.65
N SER A 71 6.11 11.70 -16.94
CA SER A 71 4.99 12.61 -17.16
C SER A 71 5.14 13.85 -16.29
N LYS A 72 5.19 15.03 -16.92
CA LYS A 72 5.24 16.31 -16.20
C LYS A 72 4.02 16.50 -15.28
N ASP A 73 2.86 16.02 -15.71
CA ASP A 73 1.61 16.14 -14.96
C ASP A 73 1.62 15.30 -13.66
N ALA A 74 2.45 14.26 -13.60
CA ALA A 74 2.58 13.39 -12.45
C ALA A 74 3.69 13.83 -11.47
N LEU A 75 4.49 14.84 -11.79
CA LEU A 75 5.55 15.31 -10.89
C LEU A 75 4.99 15.81 -9.56
N ALA A 76 3.89 16.57 -9.62
CA ALA A 76 3.22 17.12 -8.43
C ALA A 76 2.62 16.03 -7.51
N TRP A 77 2.46 14.80 -8.00
CA TRP A 77 2.00 13.68 -7.17
C TRP A 77 3.02 13.36 -6.09
N TYR A 78 4.31 13.46 -6.40
CA TYR A 78 5.39 13.09 -5.48
C TYR A 78 5.52 14.03 -4.28
N ASP A 79 4.98 15.24 -4.38
CA ASP A 79 4.94 16.21 -3.27
C ASP A 79 4.02 15.74 -2.12
N THR A 80 3.02 14.93 -2.43
CA THR A 80 1.93 14.60 -1.51
C THR A 80 1.70 13.11 -1.31
N VAL A 81 2.17 12.25 -2.23
CA VAL A 81 1.91 10.81 -2.19
C VAL A 81 2.45 10.12 -0.95
N PHE A 82 3.49 10.67 -0.33
CA PHE A 82 4.13 10.15 0.89
C PHE A 82 3.69 10.86 2.17
N ALA A 83 2.64 11.68 2.12
CA ALA A 83 2.13 12.37 3.30
C ALA A 83 1.86 11.37 4.45
N GLY A 84 2.39 11.67 5.63
CA GLY A 84 2.31 10.78 6.79
C GLY A 84 3.38 9.68 6.86
N CYS A 85 4.25 9.55 5.85
CA CYS A 85 5.44 8.73 5.92
C CYS A 85 6.67 9.60 6.22
N PRO A 86 7.28 9.49 7.40
CA PRO A 86 8.38 10.38 7.80
C PRO A 86 9.70 10.11 7.05
N VAL A 87 9.85 8.93 6.44
CA VAL A 87 11.05 8.54 5.70
C VAL A 87 10.66 7.87 4.39
N CYS A 88 11.09 8.44 3.26
CA CYS A 88 10.99 7.86 1.93
C CYS A 88 12.40 7.66 1.37
N CYS A 89 12.70 6.45 0.90
CA CYS A 89 13.93 6.11 0.18
C CYS A 89 13.65 5.79 -1.28
#